data_AF-A0A6G3D3Q2-F1
#
_entry.id   AF-A0A6G3D3Q2-F1
#
_cell.length_a   1.000
_cell.length_b   1.000
_cell.length_c   1.000
_cell.angle_alpha   90.00
_cell.angle_beta   90.00
_cell.angle_gamma   90.00
#
_symmetry.space_group_name_H-M   'P 1'
#
loop_
_entity.id
_entity.type
_entity.pdbx_description
1 polymer ?
#
loop_
_entity_poly.entity_id
_entity_poly.type
_entity_poly.pdbx_seq_one_letter_code
_entity_poly.pdbx_strand_id
1 'polypeptide(L)' 'LGTGGRVLVEASPVDRVWGIGLAADDEAAQDPERWRGPNLLGFALMAARERLRAGD' A
#
# COMPACT_ATOMS: atom_id res chain seq x y z
N LEU A 1 -7.71 -15.06 3.06
CA LEU A 1 -6.76 -13.94 3.25
C LEU A 1 -7.48 -12.77 3.93
N GLY A 2 -6.94 -12.22 5.03
CA GLY A 2 -7.65 -11.32 5.95
C GLY A 2 -7.86 -9.86 5.50
N THR A 3 -7.17 -9.40 4.45
CA THR A 3 -7.23 -8.00 4.00
C THR A 3 -8.35 -7.71 3.00
N GLY A 4 -9.05 -8.73 2.50
CA GLY A 4 -10.19 -8.55 1.58
C GLY A 4 -9.79 -7.91 0.26
N GLY A 5 -10.61 -7.00 -0.26
CA GLY A 5 -10.35 -6.20 -1.48
C GLY A 5 -9.71 -4.84 -1.21
N ARG A 6 -9.32 -4.55 0.03
CA ARG A 6 -8.75 -3.26 0.42
C ARG A 6 -7.38 -3.05 -0.23
N VAL A 7 -7.08 -1.80 -0.56
CA VAL A 7 -5.75 -1.34 -0.93
C VAL A 7 -4.85 -1.41 0.29
N LEU A 8 -3.69 -2.04 0.15
CA LEU A 8 -2.66 -2.07 1.19
C LEU A 8 -1.72 -0.89 0.98
N VAL A 9 -1.34 -0.22 2.07
CA VAL A 9 -0.56 1.01 2.06
C VAL A 9 0.61 0.89 3.02
N GLU A 10 1.82 1.16 2.53
CA GLU A 10 3.04 1.27 3.33
C GLU A 10 3.23 2.73 3.76
N ALA A 11 2.82 3.05 4.99
CA ALA A 11 2.74 4.41 5.52
C ALA A 11 3.99 4.86 6.27
N SER A 12 5.15 4.74 5.60
CA SER A 12 6.42 5.27 6.10
C SER A 12 6.63 6.71 5.59
N PRO A 13 6.87 7.70 6.48
CA PRO A 13 7.14 9.08 6.07
C PRO A 13 8.50 9.27 5.39
N VAL A 14 9.42 8.33 5.61
CA VAL A 14 10.79 8.37 5.06
C VAL A 14 10.96 7.52 3.81
N ASP A 15 10.03 6.62 3.53
CA ASP A 15 10.06 5.77 2.32
C ASP A 15 9.11 6.32 1.26
N ARG A 16 9.70 6.84 0.17
CA ARG A 16 8.98 7.39 -0.98
C ARG A 16 9.09 6.52 -2.24
N VAL A 17 9.68 5.33 -2.13
CA VAL A 17 9.80 4.38 -3.24
C VAL A 17 8.87 3.19 -2.99
N TRP A 18 8.99 2.56 -1.84
CA TRP A 18 8.14 1.43 -1.46
C TRP A 18 6.91 1.88 -0.68
N GLY A 19 6.99 3.02 0.02
CA GLY A 19 5.91 3.64 0.77
C GLY A 19 5.24 4.83 0.10
N ILE A 20 4.27 5.42 0.79
CA ILE A 20 3.54 6.64 0.37
C ILE A 20 4.22 7.94 0.80
N GLY A 21 5.31 7.88 1.57
CA GLY A 21 6.01 9.07 2.04
C GLY A 21 5.22 9.92 3.04
N LEU A 22 4.26 9.31 3.74
CA LEU A 22 3.38 9.93 4.74
C LEU A 22 3.23 8.95 5.92
N ALA A 23 3.07 9.48 7.14
CA ALA A 23 2.78 8.67 8.31
C ALA A 23 1.34 8.14 8.27
N ALA A 24 1.05 7.05 8.98
CA ALA A 24 -0.27 6.40 8.97
C ALA A 24 -1.40 7.29 9.54
N ASP A 25 -1.05 8.23 10.40
CA ASP A 25 -1.95 9.21 11.04
C ASP A 25 -2.04 10.54 10.29
N ASP A 26 -1.30 10.72 9.20
CA ASP A 26 -1.45 11.88 8.32
C ASP A 26 -2.76 11.77 7.54
N GLU A 27 -3.59 12.81 7.56
CA GLU A 27 -4.85 12.85 6.80
C GLU A 27 -4.63 12.64 5.30
N ALA A 28 -3.47 13.05 4.76
CA ALA A 28 -3.09 12.82 3.38
C ALA A 28 -2.91 11.33 3.03
N ALA A 29 -2.68 10.46 4.03
CA ALA A 29 -2.47 9.03 3.78
C ALA A 29 -3.73 8.35 3.21
N GLN A 30 -4.91 8.92 3.46
CA GLN A 30 -6.19 8.42 2.95
C GLN A 30 -6.49 8.84 1.51
N ASP A 31 -5.68 9.73 0.93
CA ASP A 31 -5.89 10.29 -0.40
C ASP A 31 -4.70 9.96 -1.32
N PRO A 32 -4.87 9.02 -2.26
CA PRO A 32 -3.82 8.63 -3.19
C PRO A 32 -3.27 9.79 -4.04
N GLU A 33 -4.05 10.83 -4.30
CA GLU A 33 -3.58 12.01 -5.05
C GLU A 33 -2.59 12.86 -4.25
N ARG A 34 -2.57 12.69 -2.92
CA ARG A 34 -1.69 13.40 -1.99
C ARG A 34 -0.47 12.59 -1.57
N TRP A 35 -0.36 11.34 -2.00
CA TRP A 35 0.80 10.49 -1.71
C TRP A 35 2.07 11.05 -2.34
N ARG A 36 3.18 10.90 -1.62
CA ARG A 36 4.52 11.36 -2.03
C ARG A 36 5.42 10.23 -2.51
N GLY A 37 4.87 9.03 -2.55
CA GLY A 37 5.53 7.82 -3.03
C GLY A 37 4.51 6.86 -3.64
N PRO A 38 4.96 5.93 -4.49
CA PRO A 38 4.09 5.11 -5.32
C PRO A 38 3.56 3.85 -4.60
N ASN A 39 3.88 3.62 -3.31
CA ASN A 39 3.37 2.48 -2.55
C ASN A 39 3.65 1.10 -3.20
N LEU A 40 4.85 0.90 -3.77
CA LEU A 40 5.19 -0.34 -4.49
C LEU A 40 5.04 -1.59 -3.63
N LEU A 41 5.34 -1.50 -2.33
CA LEU A 41 5.20 -2.64 -1.42
C LEU A 41 3.72 -3.04 -1.27
N GLY A 42 2.83 -2.06 -1.08
CA GLY A 42 1.39 -2.29 -1.02
C GLY A 42 0.86 -3.00 -2.28
N PHE A 43 1.29 -2.54 -3.46
CA PHE A 43 0.92 -3.18 -4.73
C PHE A 43 1.50 -4.59 -4.90
N ALA A 44 2.75 -4.82 -4.50
CA ALA A 44 3.36 -6.14 -4.53
C ALA A 44 2.62 -7.15 -3.63
N LEU A 45 2.23 -6.73 -2.42
CA LEU A 45 1.45 -7.56 -1.50
C LEU A 45 0.06 -7.87 -2.04
N MET A 46 -0.57 -6.93 -2.75
CA MET A 46 -1.84 -7.19 -3.42
C MET A 46 -1.68 -8.19 -4.57
N ALA A 47 -0.62 -8.07 -5.37
CA ALA A 47 -0.33 -9.06 -6.42
C ALA A 47 -0.08 -10.46 -5.83
N ALA A 48 0.65 -10.55 -4.71
CA ALA A 48 0.85 -11.81 -3.99
C ALA A 48 -0.46 -12.37 -3.46
N ARG A 49 -1.34 -11.52 -2.89
CA ARG A 49 -2.68 -11.91 -2.43
C ARG A 49 -3.52 -12.51 -3.56
N GLU A 50 -3.49 -11.94 -4.75
CA GLU A 50 -4.24 -12.48 -5.89
C GLU A 50 -3.71 -13.84 -6.34
N ARG A 51 -2.38 -14.05 -6.38
CA ARG A 51 -1.80 -15.38 -6.66
C ARG A 51 -2.22 -16.43 -5.64
N LEU A 52 -2.13 -16.09 -4.35
CA LEU A 52 -2.58 -16.96 -3.26
C LEU A 52 -4.08 -17.27 -3.31
N ARG A 53 -4.91 -16.40 -3.90
CA ARG A 53 -6.33 -16.67 -4.15
C ARG A 53 -6.56 -17.56 -5.35
N ALA A 54 -5.74 -17.41 -6.39
CA ALA A 54 -5.81 -18.20 -7.61
C ALA A 54 -5.33 -19.65 -7.42
N GLY A 55 -4.57 -19.92 -6.35
CA GLY A 55 -4.09 -21.27 -6.02
C GLY A 55 -2.74 -21.64 -6.63
N ASP A 56 -1.93 -20.64 -7.01
CA ASP A 56 -0.53 -20.80 -7.44
C ASP A 56 0.41 -21.09 -6.26
#